data_AF-A0A950KEM7-F1
#
_entry.id   AF-A0A950KEM7-F1
#
_cell.length_a   1.000
_cell.length_b   1.000
_cell.length_c   1.000
_cell.angle_alpha   90.00
_cell.angle_beta   90.00
_cell.angle_gamma   90.00
#
_symmetry.space_group_name_H-M   'P 1'
#
loop_
_entity.id
_entity.type
_entity.pdbx_description
1 polymer ?
#
loop_
_entity_poly.entity_id
_entity_poly.type
_entity_poly.pdbx_seq_one_letter_code
_entity_poly.pdbx_strand_id
1 'polypeptide(L)'
;MTSSTSLSQAPPSIQGRRKGRRRLAVLAGIVLLAILLALKPPFVVRRLPGHGIPGAGSQPAQTAAARFVDPIWTTRVLPAIQEKAQDIAKILPEIRADPNGAGQKYGRREATNPYNYMVKGTGKVVELHTESQAGTAIVEIPGLAEKVALQI
;
A
#
# COMPACT_ATOMS: atom_id res chain seq x y z
N MET A 1 34.52 -88.05 -51.13
CA MET A 1 35.34 -87.25 -50.19
C MET A 1 34.79 -85.84 -50.27
N THR A 2 34.15 -85.22 -49.28
CA THR A 2 34.25 -85.31 -47.81
C THR A 2 32.93 -84.81 -47.18
N SER A 3 32.58 -85.42 -46.06
CA SER A 3 31.44 -85.15 -45.17
C SER A 3 31.48 -83.77 -44.51
N SER A 4 30.32 -83.22 -44.12
CA SER A 4 30.17 -82.48 -42.85
C SER A 4 28.71 -82.20 -42.46
N THR A 5 28.25 -82.99 -41.49
CA THR A 5 27.45 -82.63 -40.31
C THR A 5 27.58 -81.17 -39.85
N SER A 6 26.48 -80.47 -39.51
CA SER A 6 26.23 -79.99 -38.13
C SER A 6 24.95 -79.17 -37.94
N LEU A 7 24.20 -79.58 -36.91
CA LEU A 7 23.44 -78.86 -35.88
C LEU A 7 22.47 -77.70 -36.20
N SER A 8 21.20 -78.04 -35.89
CA SER A 8 20.13 -77.20 -35.33
C SER A 8 20.57 -76.23 -34.23
N GLN A 9 20.18 -74.94 -34.36
CA GLN A 9 19.95 -74.03 -33.23
C GLN A 9 18.74 -73.11 -33.50
N ALA A 10 17.84 -73.03 -32.52
CA ALA A 10 16.69 -72.14 -32.49
C ALA A 10 17.09 -70.72 -32.04
N PRO A 11 16.47 -69.65 -32.57
CA PRO A 11 16.83 -68.28 -32.19
C PRO A 11 16.14 -67.81 -30.88
N PRO A 12 16.79 -66.92 -30.10
CA PRO A 12 16.22 -66.36 -28.87
C PRO A 12 15.25 -65.20 -29.15
N SER A 13 14.26 -65.07 -28.26
CA SER A 13 13.14 -64.13 -28.30
C SER A 13 13.52 -62.64 -28.26
N ILE A 14 13.09 -61.86 -29.26
CA ILE A 14 13.25 -60.39 -29.36
C ILE A 14 11.98 -59.68 -28.83
N GLN A 15 11.80 -59.55 -27.51
CA GLN A 15 10.66 -58.76 -26.97
C GLN A 15 11.03 -57.70 -25.91
N GLY A 16 12.24 -57.72 -25.32
CA GLY A 16 12.61 -56.77 -24.25
C GLY A 16 13.03 -55.36 -24.68
N ARG A 17 13.42 -55.13 -25.94
CA ARG A 17 14.18 -53.93 -26.36
C ARG A 17 13.33 -52.68 -26.66
N ARG A 18 12.02 -52.85 -26.95
CA ARG A 18 11.12 -51.74 -27.34
C ARG A 18 10.62 -50.90 -26.16
N LYS A 19 10.44 -51.50 -24.97
CA LYS A 19 9.93 -50.79 -23.77
C LYS A 19 10.97 -49.81 -23.19
N GLY A 20 12.25 -50.16 -23.21
CA GLY A 20 13.34 -49.30 -22.71
C GLY A 20 13.55 -48.02 -23.52
N ARG A 21 13.51 -48.12 -24.86
CA ARG A 21 13.66 -46.95 -25.76
C ARG A 21 12.52 -45.94 -25.61
N ARG A 22 11.28 -46.40 -25.42
CA ARG A 22 10.13 -45.52 -25.14
C ARG A 22 10.26 -44.79 -23.80
N ARG A 23 10.73 -45.48 -22.75
CA ARG A 23 10.99 -44.86 -21.44
C ARG A 23 12.10 -43.82 -21.50
N LEU A 24 13.17 -44.10 -22.25
CA LEU A 24 14.27 -43.15 -22.43
C LEU A 24 13.83 -41.89 -23.17
N ALA A 25 13.00 -42.03 -24.22
CA ALA A 25 12.46 -40.90 -24.97
C ALA A 25 11.51 -40.02 -24.13
N VAL A 26 10.68 -40.62 -23.29
CA VAL A 26 9.79 -39.88 -22.37
C VAL A 26 10.59 -39.13 -21.32
N LEU A 27 11.62 -39.75 -20.74
CA LEU A 27 12.52 -39.08 -19.78
C LEU A 27 13.25 -37.90 -20.42
N ALA A 28 13.76 -38.07 -21.65
CA ALA A 28 14.40 -36.98 -22.39
C ALA A 28 13.43 -35.81 -22.65
N GLY A 29 12.16 -36.09 -22.97
CA GLY A 29 11.14 -35.07 -23.15
C GLY A 29 10.80 -34.30 -21.87
N ILE A 30 10.72 -34.99 -20.72
CA ILE A 30 10.47 -34.36 -19.42
C ILE A 30 11.66 -33.46 -19.02
N VAL A 31 12.89 -33.92 -19.23
CA VAL A 31 14.10 -33.13 -18.94
C VAL A 31 14.14 -31.87 -19.81
N LEU A 32 13.83 -31.99 -21.10
CA LEU A 32 13.79 -30.84 -22.01
C LEU A 32 12.71 -29.81 -21.57
N LEU A 33 11.52 -30.27 -21.17
CA LEU A 33 10.45 -29.41 -20.68
C LEU A 33 10.83 -28.69 -19.38
N ALA A 34 11.49 -29.40 -18.45
CA ALA A 34 11.98 -28.82 -17.21
C ALA A 34 13.03 -27.72 -17.45
N ILE A 35 13.94 -27.94 -18.40
CA ILE A 35 14.94 -26.93 -18.81
C ILE A 35 14.24 -25.71 -19.41
N LEU A 36 13.22 -25.90 -20.25
CA LEU A 36 12.49 -24.80 -20.91
C LEU A 36 11.70 -23.96 -19.89
N LEU A 37 11.08 -24.61 -18.90
CA LEU A 37 10.39 -23.94 -17.78
C LEU A 37 11.35 -23.18 -16.85
N ALA A 38 12.60 -23.65 -16.71
CA ALA A 38 13.64 -22.96 -15.94
C ALA A 38 14.22 -21.75 -16.70
N LEU A 39 14.42 -21.86 -18.02
CA LEU A 39 14.99 -20.79 -18.84
C LEU A 39 14.01 -19.64 -19.07
N LYS A 40 12.71 -19.93 -19.13
CA LYS A 40 11.66 -18.93 -19.36
C LYS A 40 10.40 -19.28 -18.57
N PRO A 41 10.37 -19.03 -17.25
CA PRO A 41 9.22 -19.38 -16.43
C PRO A 41 7.97 -18.63 -16.93
N PRO A 42 6.81 -19.30 -17.01
CA PRO A 42 5.57 -18.70 -17.50
C PRO A 42 4.94 -17.71 -16.51
N PHE A 43 5.55 -17.50 -15.34
CA PHE A 43 5.12 -16.55 -14.33
C PHE A 43 6.18 -15.48 -14.11
N VAL A 44 5.75 -14.23 -13.99
CA VAL A 44 6.61 -13.09 -13.67
C VAL A 44 6.45 -12.80 -12.18
N VAL A 45 7.51 -13.00 -11.40
CA VAL A 45 7.54 -12.54 -10.01
C VAL A 45 7.75 -11.03 -10.02
N ARG A 46 6.67 -10.27 -9.86
CA ARG A 46 6.76 -8.84 -9.58
C ARG A 46 6.91 -8.65 -8.08
N ARG A 47 7.93 -7.91 -7.66
CA ARG A 47 8.04 -7.47 -6.25
C ARG A 47 6.88 -6.52 -5.97
N LEU A 48 6.22 -6.72 -4.82
CA LEU A 48 5.30 -5.71 -4.30
C LEU A 48 6.12 -4.45 -3.98
N PRO A 49 5.71 -3.26 -4.45
CA PRO A 49 6.30 -2.01 -4.00
C PRO A 49 6.15 -1.93 -2.48
N GLY A 50 7.25 -1.74 -1.75
CA GLY A 50 7.21 -1.31 -0.35
C GLY A 50 7.71 -2.29 0.71
N HIS A 51 8.22 -3.48 0.40
CA HIS A 51 8.82 -4.35 1.43
C HIS A 51 10.22 -4.85 1.03
N GLY A 52 11.24 -4.10 1.45
CA GLY A 52 12.61 -4.57 1.77
C GLY A 52 13.58 -4.88 0.62
N ILE A 53 14.54 -3.98 0.37
CA ILE A 53 16.02 -4.12 0.32
C ILE A 53 16.56 -2.72 -0.05
N PRO A 54 17.50 -2.12 0.70
CA PRO A 54 18.10 -0.83 0.32
C PRO A 54 19.06 -1.05 -0.86
N GLY A 55 18.69 -0.58 -2.06
CA GLY A 55 19.58 -0.67 -3.21
C GLY A 55 18.96 -0.69 -4.61
N ALA A 56 17.63 -0.68 -4.74
CA ALA A 56 16.99 -0.47 -6.04
C ALA A 56 15.72 0.37 -5.84
N GLY A 57 15.92 1.69 -5.87
CA GLY A 57 14.89 2.69 -5.61
C GLY A 57 13.71 2.56 -6.56
N SER A 58 12.62 1.99 -6.05
CA SER A 58 11.28 2.41 -6.44
C SER A 58 10.85 3.42 -5.36
N GLN A 59 11.14 4.70 -5.61
CA GLN A 59 10.38 5.75 -4.92
C GLN A 59 8.90 5.46 -5.20
N PRO A 60 8.00 5.57 -4.20
CA PRO A 60 6.57 5.52 -4.50
C PRO A 60 6.33 6.53 -5.61
N ALA A 61 5.71 6.10 -6.72
CA ALA A 61 5.42 6.99 -7.83
C ALA A 61 4.62 8.15 -7.26
N GLN A 62 5.24 9.32 -7.11
CA GLN A 62 4.59 10.48 -6.55
C GLN A 62 3.37 10.78 -7.42
N THR A 63 2.20 10.66 -6.81
CA THR A 63 0.94 10.92 -7.48
C THR A 63 0.96 12.36 -7.99
N ALA A 64 0.20 12.66 -9.06
CA ALA A 64 0.11 14.04 -9.56
C ALA A 64 -0.33 15.02 -8.45
N ALA A 65 -1.15 14.54 -7.50
CA ALA A 65 -1.54 15.28 -6.30
C ALA A 65 -0.34 15.59 -5.38
N ALA A 66 0.51 14.60 -5.07
CA ALA A 66 1.69 14.82 -4.23
C ALA A 66 2.62 15.87 -4.85
N ARG A 67 2.89 15.75 -6.16
CA ARG A 67 3.73 16.71 -6.89
C ARG A 67 3.20 18.15 -6.87
N PHE A 68 1.88 18.33 -6.75
CA PHE A 68 1.26 19.64 -6.63
C PHE A 68 1.31 20.19 -5.20
N VAL A 69 1.04 19.35 -4.20
CA VAL A 69 0.92 19.77 -2.79
C VAL A 69 2.30 19.99 -2.15
N ASP A 70 3.26 19.11 -2.40
CA ASP A 70 4.59 19.14 -1.79
C ASP A 70 5.28 20.53 -1.85
N PRO A 71 5.35 21.21 -3.01
CA PRO A 71 6.03 22.51 -3.10
C PRO A 71 5.25 23.65 -2.39
N ILE A 72 3.93 23.54 -2.26
CA ILE A 72 3.08 24.60 -1.68
C ILE A 72 2.83 24.39 -0.18
N TRP A 73 3.04 23.18 0.34
CA TRP A 73 2.70 22.84 1.71
C TRP A 73 3.42 23.72 2.73
N THR A 74 4.75 23.70 2.71
CA THR A 74 5.60 24.45 3.64
C THR A 74 5.64 25.94 3.32
N THR A 75 5.54 26.31 2.05
CA THR A 75 5.75 27.69 1.59
C THR A 75 4.47 28.53 1.61
N ARG A 76 3.29 27.90 1.51
CA ARG A 76 2.00 28.62 1.41
C ARG A 76 0.97 28.13 2.42
N VAL A 77 0.76 26.81 2.51
CA VAL A 77 -0.32 26.24 3.33
C VAL A 77 -0.05 26.46 4.82
N LEU A 78 1.11 26.04 5.31
CA LEU A 78 1.45 26.19 6.73
C LEU A 78 1.49 27.67 7.16
N PRO A 79 2.14 28.60 6.45
CA PRO A 79 2.10 30.03 6.80
C PRO A 79 0.69 30.59 6.81
N ALA A 80 -0.13 30.27 5.80
CA ALA A 80 -1.51 30.77 5.72
C ALA A 80 -2.37 30.29 6.91
N ILE A 81 -2.19 29.05 7.36
CA ILE A 81 -2.88 28.53 8.55
C ILE A 81 -2.37 29.24 9.80
N GLN A 82 -1.05 29.38 9.99
CA GLN A 82 -0.49 30.01 11.19
C GLN A 82 -0.90 31.48 11.35
N GLU A 83 -0.92 32.23 10.25
CA GLU A 83 -1.30 33.64 10.21
C GLU A 83 -2.81 33.84 10.44
N LYS A 84 -3.65 33.01 9.81
CA LYS A 84 -5.11 33.19 9.83
C LYS A 84 -5.81 32.44 10.96
N ALA A 85 -5.15 31.46 11.57
CA ALA A 85 -5.72 30.70 12.67
C ALA A 85 -6.01 31.62 13.86
N GLN A 86 -7.26 31.59 14.30
CA GLN A 86 -7.74 32.35 15.45
C GLN A 86 -7.59 31.55 16.74
N ASP A 87 -7.51 32.24 17.87
CA ASP A 87 -7.50 31.58 19.17
C ASP A 87 -8.83 30.83 19.39
N ILE A 88 -8.74 29.52 19.63
CA ILE A 88 -9.89 28.65 19.86
C ILE A 88 -10.70 29.09 21.10
N ALA A 89 -10.05 29.59 22.15
CA ALA A 89 -10.73 30.04 23.36
C ALA A 89 -11.57 31.31 23.12
N LYS A 90 -11.21 32.10 22.11
CA LYS A 90 -11.94 33.31 21.71
C LYS A 90 -13.05 33.03 20.70
N ILE A 91 -12.75 32.25 19.66
CA ILE A 91 -13.68 32.06 18.54
C ILE A 91 -14.81 31.10 18.90
N LEU A 92 -14.57 30.08 19.72
CA LEU A 92 -15.58 29.07 20.02
C LEU A 92 -16.80 29.68 20.74
N PRO A 93 -16.66 30.55 21.76
CA PRO A 93 -17.80 31.27 22.34
C PRO A 93 -18.50 32.20 21.34
N GLU A 94 -17.76 32.89 20.47
CA GLU A 94 -18.35 33.74 19.43
C GLU A 94 -19.19 32.92 18.43
N ILE A 95 -18.71 31.73 18.03
CA ILE A 95 -19.46 30.80 17.17
C ILE A 95 -20.73 30.31 17.86
N ARG A 96 -20.70 30.07 19.18
CA ARG A 96 -21.89 29.63 19.92
C ARG A 96 -22.94 30.71 20.04
N ALA A 97 -22.51 31.95 20.24
CA ALA A 97 -23.40 33.08 20.37
C ALA A 97 -24.06 33.43 19.03
N ASP A 98 -23.28 33.46 17.94
CA ASP A 98 -23.76 33.73 16.59
C ASP A 98 -22.93 32.96 15.53
N PRO A 99 -23.37 31.75 15.14
CA PRO A 99 -22.68 30.95 14.14
C PRO A 99 -22.55 31.63 12.77
N ASN A 100 -23.54 32.45 12.39
CA ASN A 100 -23.55 33.12 11.08
C ASN A 100 -22.60 34.32 11.09
N GLY A 101 -22.65 35.16 12.12
CA GLY A 101 -21.74 36.29 12.28
C GLY A 101 -20.29 35.85 12.44
N ALA A 102 -20.04 34.83 13.27
CA ALA A 102 -18.70 34.26 13.42
C ALA A 102 -18.20 33.64 12.12
N GLY A 103 -19.09 32.97 11.37
CA GLY A 103 -18.79 32.43 10.05
C GLY A 103 -18.39 33.48 9.03
N GLN A 104 -19.07 34.62 9.00
CA GLN A 104 -18.72 35.75 8.12
C GLN A 104 -17.40 36.41 8.51
N LYS A 105 -17.10 36.48 9.81
CA LYS A 105 -15.92 37.18 10.34
C LYS A 105 -14.65 36.36 10.31
N TYR A 106 -14.74 35.06 10.60
CA TYR A 106 -13.58 34.17 10.78
C TYR A 106 -13.62 32.92 9.91
N GLY A 107 -14.80 32.56 9.40
CA GLY A 107 -15.00 31.35 8.65
C GLY A 107 -14.69 31.50 7.16
N ARG A 108 -14.44 30.36 6.52
CA ARG A 108 -14.36 30.22 5.07
C ARG A 108 -15.36 29.16 4.63
N ARG A 109 -16.26 29.50 3.71
CA ARG A 109 -17.16 28.54 3.08
C ARG A 109 -17.12 28.67 1.57
N GLU A 110 -17.41 27.58 0.89
CA GLU A 110 -17.71 27.59 -0.54
C GLU A 110 -19.21 27.35 -0.72
N ALA A 111 -19.87 28.26 -1.43
CA ALA A 111 -21.32 28.26 -1.65
C ALA A 111 -22.12 28.11 -0.33
N THR A 112 -22.96 27.08 -0.24
CA THR A 112 -23.89 26.81 0.87
C THR A 112 -23.31 25.80 1.87
N ASN A 113 -22.01 25.46 1.77
CA ASN A 113 -21.39 24.54 2.73
C ASN A 113 -21.24 25.20 4.11
N PRO A 114 -21.12 24.38 5.18
CA PRO A 114 -20.74 24.87 6.51
C PRO A 114 -19.45 25.68 6.48
N TYR A 115 -19.32 26.61 7.42
CA TYR A 115 -18.10 27.39 7.60
C TYR A 115 -16.96 26.51 8.14
N ASN A 116 -15.81 26.61 7.49
CA ASN A 116 -14.55 26.07 7.98
C ASN A 116 -13.79 27.15 8.74
N TYR A 117 -13.20 26.79 9.87
CA TYR A 117 -12.45 27.71 10.72
C TYR A 117 -11.03 27.19 10.90
N MET A 118 -10.06 28.10 10.80
CA MET A 118 -8.69 27.82 11.20
C MET A 118 -8.55 28.27 12.64
N VAL A 119 -8.18 27.35 13.52
CA VAL A 119 -8.04 27.63 14.95
C VAL A 119 -6.70 27.16 15.48
N LYS A 120 -6.19 27.86 16.50
CA LYS A 120 -4.99 27.52 17.24
C LYS A 120 -5.23 27.68 18.74
N GLY A 121 -4.52 26.91 19.54
CA GLY A 121 -4.63 26.98 20.99
C GLY A 121 -3.81 25.89 21.65
N THR A 122 -3.72 25.96 22.97
CA THR A 122 -3.06 24.97 23.81
C THR A 122 -4.08 24.46 24.81
N GLY A 123 -4.13 23.14 25.00
CA GLY A 123 -5.01 22.52 25.96
C GLY A 123 -4.40 21.27 26.58
N LYS A 124 -4.95 20.85 27.72
CA LYS A 124 -4.56 19.63 28.43
C LYS A 124 -5.44 18.48 27.95
N VAL A 125 -4.82 17.40 27.50
CA VAL A 125 -5.55 16.15 27.21
C VAL A 125 -5.99 15.54 28.54
N VAL A 126 -7.30 15.33 28.70
CA VAL A 126 -7.89 14.75 29.90
C VAL A 126 -8.30 13.29 29.70
N GLU A 127 -8.69 12.91 28.47
CA GLU A 127 -9.06 11.54 28.12
C GLU A 127 -8.59 11.23 26.70
N LEU A 128 -8.33 9.94 26.44
CA LEU A 128 -7.88 9.45 25.16
C LEU A 128 -8.65 8.16 24.81
N HIS A 129 -9.36 8.19 23.70
CA HIS A 129 -10.17 7.08 23.21
C HIS A 129 -9.57 6.58 21.89
N THR A 130 -8.72 5.56 21.94
CA THR A 130 -8.04 4.96 20.76
C THR A 130 -8.65 3.64 20.30
N GLU A 131 -9.78 3.25 20.89
CA GLU A 131 -10.48 1.99 20.56
C GLU A 131 -11.15 2.03 19.18
N SER A 132 -11.50 3.23 18.72
CA SER A 132 -12.05 3.49 17.38
C SER A 132 -10.93 3.82 16.39
N GLN A 133 -11.14 3.52 15.10
CA GLN A 133 -10.25 3.99 14.02
C GLN A 133 -10.16 5.51 13.94
N ALA A 134 -11.19 6.22 14.40
CA ALA A 134 -11.22 7.67 14.50
C ALA A 134 -10.91 8.09 15.95
N GLY A 135 -9.69 7.82 16.40
CA GLY A 135 -9.26 8.11 17.77
C GLY A 135 -9.67 9.52 18.21
N THR A 136 -10.10 9.67 19.46
CA THR A 136 -10.56 10.97 19.97
C THR A 136 -9.89 11.29 21.30
N ALA A 137 -9.28 12.46 21.38
CA ALA A 137 -8.73 13.03 22.61
C ALA A 137 -9.70 14.09 23.15
N ILE A 138 -10.09 14.00 24.41
CA ILE A 138 -10.82 15.07 25.07
C ILE A 138 -9.80 16.04 25.64
N VAL A 139 -9.91 17.31 25.26
CA VAL A 139 -8.96 18.38 25.60
C VAL A 139 -9.66 19.47 26.38
N GLU A 140 -9.10 19.82 27.53
CA GLU A 140 -9.48 20.98 28.32
C GLU A 140 -8.64 22.18 27.89
N ILE A 141 -9.29 23.26 27.49
CA ILE A 141 -8.62 24.45 26.98
C ILE A 141 -8.79 25.58 28.01
N PRO A 142 -7.69 26.18 28.50
CA PRO A 142 -7.79 27.31 29.42
C PRO A 142 -8.63 28.45 28.81
N GLY A 143 -9.60 28.95 29.58
CA GLY A 143 -10.51 30.01 29.13
C GLY A 143 -11.80 29.50 28.46
N LEU A 144 -11.95 28.19 28.26
CA LEU A 144 -13.21 27.58 27.88
C LEU A 144 -13.81 26.82 29.06
N ALA A 145 -15.12 26.99 29.27
CA ALA A 145 -15.86 26.28 30.32
C ALA A 145 -16.09 24.80 29.98
N GLU A 146 -15.84 24.42 28.74
CA GLU A 146 -16.13 23.09 28.22
C GLU A 146 -14.89 22.37 27.71
N LYS A 147 -15.02 21.05 27.65
CA LYS A 147 -14.03 20.18 27.04
C LYS A 147 -14.31 20.05 25.55
N VAL A 148 -13.26 20.08 24.75
CA VAL A 148 -13.32 19.95 23.29
C VAL A 148 -12.83 18.56 22.89
N ALA A 149 -13.58 17.87 22.05
CA ALA A 149 -13.15 16.61 21.46
C ALA A 149 -12.28 16.89 20.22
N LEU A 150 -11.06 16.38 20.22
CA LEU A 150 -10.11 16.44 19.12
C LEU A 150 -9.98 15.05 18.50
N GLN A 151 -10.27 14.93 17.21
CA GLN A 151 -9.99 13.70 16.48
C GLN A 151 -8.48 13.61 16.20
N ILE A 152 -7.90 12.44 16.46
CA ILE A 152 -6.46 12.14 16.33
C ILE A 152 -6.21 10.86 15.53
#